data_AF-A0A838QXF5-F1
#
_entry.id   AF-A0A838QXF5-F1
#
_cell.length_a   1.000
_cell.length_b   1.000
_cell.length_c   1.000
_cell.angle_alpha   90.00
_cell.angle_beta   90.00
_cell.angle_gamma   90.00
#
_symmetry.space_group_name_H-M   'P 1'
#
loop_
_entity.id
_entity.type
_entity.pdbx_description
1 polymer ?
#
loop_
_entity_poly.entity_id
_entity_poly.type
_entity_poly.pdbx_seq_one_letter_code
_entity_poly.pdbx_strand_id
1 'polypeptide(L)'
;WNSLQDQAIAGWDEADNSTANRRTEFKTSGLTSLAAGNSVSLGAVFAPTPPAAFGDPVGADLAFQYAVPGAGTLNGIVEYVGGENNLVLTINPATGEAAIQNQSPFFDVSIDAYTIASASGKLLTGNAAWNSLQDQGLAAWDQADNSTANRITEFKTSGVTAMPGGGTVLDLGAPVNTAAGTLAASDFTFQFKLSTGETKTGVVAFGPLPTANPNSGDFDDDGDVDGSDFLTWQRALGSAAVPPGSGADGNSNGVVDGPDLAVWRGDFGSATIAAGGSVAAVPEPAAWLLAMAGMIAVGAGRSRRAFGGREGK
;
A
#
# COMPACT_ATOMS: atom_id res chain seq x y z
N TRP A 1 -14.17 24.28 -8.99
CA TRP A 1 -14.90 23.96 -7.73
C TRP A 1 -16.38 23.81 -8.03
N ASN A 2 -17.14 23.35 -7.05
CA ASN A 2 -18.59 23.30 -7.06
C ASN A 2 -19.06 24.12 -5.85
N SER A 3 -19.26 25.43 -6.01
CA SER A 3 -19.58 26.33 -4.90
C SER A 3 -20.93 26.02 -4.26
N LEU A 4 -21.22 26.59 -3.09
CA LEU A 4 -22.54 26.43 -2.47
C LEU A 4 -23.62 27.14 -3.31
N GLN A 5 -23.26 28.22 -4.00
CA GLN A 5 -24.11 28.87 -5.00
C GLN A 5 -24.39 27.95 -6.20
N ASP A 6 -23.37 27.31 -6.78
CA ASP A 6 -23.51 26.35 -7.89
C ASP A 6 -24.36 25.13 -7.51
N GLN A 7 -24.27 24.72 -6.24
CA GLN A 7 -25.10 23.67 -5.65
C GLN A 7 -26.54 24.12 -5.35
N ALA A 8 -26.91 25.35 -5.69
CA ALA A 8 -28.20 25.97 -5.42
C ALA A 8 -28.59 25.96 -3.93
N ILE A 9 -27.61 26.03 -3.03
CA ILE A 9 -27.87 26.13 -1.59
C ILE A 9 -28.37 27.55 -1.29
N ALA A 10 -29.62 27.63 -0.85
CA ALA A 10 -30.34 28.90 -0.71
C ALA A 10 -29.56 29.96 0.10
N GLY A 11 -29.41 31.13 -0.52
CA GLY A 11 -28.85 32.33 0.09
C GLY A 11 -27.33 32.40 0.11
N TRP A 12 -26.60 31.48 -0.52
CA TRP A 12 -25.16 31.62 -0.76
C TRP A 12 -24.89 32.28 -2.10
N ASP A 13 -23.91 33.18 -2.12
CA ASP A 13 -23.36 33.78 -3.33
C ASP A 13 -21.83 33.73 -3.29
N GLU A 14 -21.22 33.49 -4.45
CA GLU A 14 -19.78 33.64 -4.64
C GLU A 14 -19.39 35.12 -4.52
N ALA A 15 -18.32 35.39 -3.78
CA ALA A 15 -17.81 36.75 -3.65
C ALA A 15 -16.99 37.13 -4.89
N ASP A 16 -17.20 38.35 -5.39
CA ASP A 16 -16.43 38.97 -6.48
C ASP A 16 -14.93 39.07 -6.21
N ASN A 17 -14.52 38.86 -4.96
CA ASN A 17 -13.13 38.93 -4.53
C ASN A 17 -12.38 37.59 -4.71
N SER A 18 -12.99 36.60 -5.36
CA SER A 18 -12.35 35.31 -5.65
C SER A 18 -11.22 35.46 -6.68
N THR A 19 -10.08 34.79 -6.43
CA THR A 19 -8.85 34.85 -7.24
C THR A 19 -8.19 33.48 -7.29
N ALA A 20 -7.10 33.29 -8.06
CA ALA A 20 -6.35 32.04 -8.04
C ALA A 20 -5.88 31.60 -6.63
N ASN A 21 -5.66 32.56 -5.71
CA ASN A 21 -5.19 32.30 -4.35
C ASN A 21 -6.30 32.39 -3.28
N ARG A 22 -7.54 32.68 -3.68
CA ARG A 22 -8.64 32.84 -2.74
C ARG A 22 -9.98 32.46 -3.35
N ARG A 23 -10.74 31.76 -2.55
CA ARG A 23 -12.07 31.26 -2.84
C ARG A 23 -12.96 31.72 -1.69
N THR A 24 -13.98 32.51 -1.97
CA THR A 24 -14.83 33.12 -0.93
C THR A 24 -16.28 33.09 -1.34
N GLU A 25 -17.12 32.64 -0.42
CA GLU A 25 -18.56 32.67 -0.52
C GLU A 25 -19.12 33.35 0.72
N PHE A 26 -20.28 34.00 0.58
CA PHE A 26 -20.98 34.60 1.69
C PHE A 26 -22.46 34.28 1.62
N LYS A 27 -23.08 34.19 2.79
CA LYS A 27 -24.52 34.04 2.88
C LYS A 27 -25.18 35.41 2.90
N THR A 28 -26.05 35.69 1.93
CA THR A 28 -26.76 36.98 1.81
C THR A 28 -27.81 37.20 2.89
N SER A 29 -28.34 36.12 3.47
CA SER A 29 -29.28 36.18 4.59
C SER A 29 -29.34 34.87 5.37
N GLY A 30 -29.66 34.95 6.66
CA GLY A 30 -29.83 33.79 7.53
C GLY A 30 -28.51 33.02 7.78
N LEU A 31 -28.63 31.73 8.08
CA LEU A 31 -27.52 30.84 8.44
C LEU A 31 -27.66 29.48 7.76
N THR A 32 -26.53 28.79 7.55
CA THR A 32 -26.52 27.38 7.13
C THR A 32 -26.01 26.56 8.29
N SER A 33 -26.80 25.57 8.73
CA SER A 33 -26.37 24.62 9.73
C SER A 33 -25.75 23.41 9.05
N LEU A 34 -24.51 23.07 9.41
CA LEU A 34 -23.90 21.79 9.09
C LEU A 34 -23.94 20.93 10.36
N ALA A 35 -24.79 19.90 10.37
CA ALA A 35 -24.91 19.01 11.52
C ALA A 35 -23.65 18.14 11.68
N ALA A 36 -23.40 17.67 12.89
CA ALA A 36 -22.26 16.78 13.16
C ALA A 36 -22.32 15.53 12.27
N GLY A 37 -21.19 15.19 11.64
CA GLY A 37 -21.07 14.07 10.70
C GLY A 37 -21.50 14.37 9.27
N ASN A 38 -22.12 15.52 9.00
CA ASN A 38 -22.44 15.93 7.64
C ASN A 38 -21.26 16.67 7.01
N SER A 39 -21.06 16.45 5.71
CA SER A 39 -20.08 17.15 4.90
C SER A 39 -20.77 17.84 3.72
N VAL A 40 -20.10 18.84 3.16
CA VAL A 40 -20.47 19.44 1.87
C VAL A 40 -19.26 19.33 0.96
N SER A 41 -19.44 18.69 -0.18
CA SER A 41 -18.39 18.64 -1.19
C SER A 41 -18.31 19.97 -1.91
N LEU A 42 -17.11 20.55 -1.97
CA LEU A 42 -16.82 21.73 -2.78
C LEU A 42 -16.20 21.38 -4.14
N GLY A 43 -16.18 20.08 -4.49
CA GLY A 43 -15.49 19.55 -5.66
C GLY A 43 -13.99 19.84 -5.66
N ALA A 44 -13.39 19.89 -6.86
CA ALA A 44 -11.99 20.27 -7.03
C ALA A 44 -11.81 21.80 -6.83
N VAL A 45 -11.63 22.21 -5.57
CA VAL A 45 -11.30 23.59 -5.18
C VAL A 45 -9.81 23.86 -5.31
N PHE A 46 -9.01 22.81 -5.11
CA PHE A 46 -7.58 22.84 -5.04
C PHE A 46 -7.01 22.01 -6.19
N ALA A 47 -6.03 22.58 -6.90
CA ALA A 47 -5.23 21.87 -7.88
C ALA A 47 -3.86 21.61 -7.23
N PRO A 48 -3.59 20.39 -6.73
CA PRO A 48 -2.29 20.08 -6.16
C PRO A 48 -1.21 20.30 -7.22
N THR A 49 -0.17 21.06 -6.87
CA THR A 49 1.01 21.14 -7.70
C THR A 49 1.85 19.90 -7.45
N PRO A 50 2.26 19.16 -8.50
CA PRO A 50 3.19 18.05 -8.32
C PRO A 50 4.45 18.52 -7.58
N PRO A 51 4.88 17.80 -6.54
CA PRO A 51 6.10 18.11 -5.81
C PRO A 51 7.33 18.08 -6.73
N ALA A 52 8.35 18.87 -6.40
CA ALA A 52 9.58 18.94 -7.20
C ALA A 52 10.47 17.71 -6.99
N ALA A 53 10.44 17.12 -5.79
CA ALA A 53 11.18 15.92 -5.45
C ALA A 53 10.39 15.01 -4.50
N PHE A 54 10.82 13.75 -4.44
CA PHE A 54 10.31 12.79 -3.48
C PHE A 54 10.61 13.22 -2.04
N GLY A 55 9.61 13.12 -1.17
CA GLY A 55 9.65 13.60 0.21
C GLY A 55 9.23 15.05 0.40
N ASP A 56 9.06 15.83 -0.68
CA ASP A 56 8.52 17.18 -0.57
C ASP A 56 7.04 17.11 -0.16
N PRO A 57 6.58 17.96 0.78
CA PRO A 57 5.19 17.97 1.21
C PRO A 57 4.28 18.33 0.03
N VAL A 58 3.15 17.62 -0.08
CA VAL A 58 2.14 17.84 -1.11
C VAL A 58 0.96 18.55 -0.48
N GLY A 59 0.55 19.68 -1.06
CA GLY A 59 -0.61 20.44 -0.59
C GLY A 59 -0.44 20.88 0.86
N ALA A 60 0.27 21.97 1.12
CA ALA A 60 0.39 22.54 2.46
C ALA A 60 0.09 24.05 2.46
N ASP A 61 -0.69 24.50 1.49
CA ASP A 61 -0.86 25.91 1.13
C ASP A 61 -2.29 26.42 1.33
N LEU A 62 -3.27 25.54 1.58
CA LEU A 62 -4.62 25.95 1.91
C LEU A 62 -4.76 26.39 3.37
N ALA A 63 -5.47 27.50 3.54
CA ALA A 63 -6.06 27.90 4.81
C ALA A 63 -7.58 27.95 4.64
N PHE A 64 -8.31 27.49 5.65
CA PHE A 64 -9.77 27.53 5.67
C PHE A 64 -10.25 28.45 6.79
N GLN A 65 -11.25 29.28 6.50
CA GLN A 65 -11.91 30.17 7.46
C GLN A 65 -13.42 30.13 7.26
N TYR A 66 -14.16 30.25 8.36
CA TYR A 66 -15.62 30.34 8.34
C TYR A 66 -16.12 31.32 9.39
N ALA A 67 -17.28 31.95 9.14
CA ALA A 67 -17.87 32.91 10.05
C ALA A 67 -19.02 32.28 10.84
N VAL A 68 -19.03 32.49 12.16
CA VAL A 68 -20.08 32.05 13.07
C VAL A 68 -20.73 33.27 13.73
N PRO A 69 -22.07 33.39 13.73
CA PRO A 69 -22.75 34.49 14.40
C PRO A 69 -22.36 34.62 15.87
N GLY A 70 -21.99 35.83 16.28
CA GLY A 70 -21.56 36.12 17.66
C GLY A 70 -20.12 35.72 17.99
N ALA A 71 -19.53 34.76 17.28
CA ALA A 71 -18.13 34.34 17.48
C ALA A 71 -17.14 34.95 16.47
N GLY A 72 -17.63 35.50 15.36
CA GLY A 72 -16.80 36.12 14.31
C GLY A 72 -16.21 35.09 13.36
N THR A 73 -15.06 35.41 12.76
CA THR A 73 -14.35 34.52 11.84
C THR A 73 -13.42 33.59 12.61
N LEU A 74 -13.55 32.29 12.34
CA LEU A 74 -12.73 31.23 12.92
C LEU A 74 -11.88 30.59 11.82
N ASN A 75 -10.67 30.15 12.18
CA ASN A 75 -9.87 29.29 11.31
C ASN A 75 -10.42 27.86 11.42
N GLY A 76 -10.68 27.24 10.28
CA GLY A 76 -10.93 25.82 10.20
C GLY A 76 -9.64 25.02 10.09
N ILE A 77 -9.76 23.71 10.33
CA ILE A 77 -8.68 22.76 10.13
C ILE A 77 -8.71 22.33 8.66
N VAL A 78 -7.55 22.33 8.02
CA VAL A 78 -7.35 21.69 6.71
C VAL A 78 -6.59 20.41 6.96
N GLU A 79 -7.18 19.30 6.53
CA GLU A 79 -6.57 17.98 6.55
C GLU A 79 -6.43 17.52 5.11
N TYR A 80 -5.20 17.22 4.69
CA TYR A 80 -4.94 16.60 3.40
C TYR A 80 -4.99 15.09 3.61
N VAL A 81 -5.79 14.42 2.81
CA VAL A 81 -5.99 12.97 2.85
C VAL A 81 -5.51 12.37 1.53
N GLY A 82 -4.93 11.16 1.57
CA GLY A 82 -4.39 10.47 0.39
C GLY A 82 -3.01 9.88 0.63
N GLY A 83 -2.39 9.39 -0.45
CA GLY A 83 -1.01 8.88 -0.41
C GLY A 83 0.00 9.98 -0.07
N GLU A 84 0.94 9.66 0.80
CA GLU A 84 2.05 10.55 1.15
C GLU A 84 3.11 10.53 0.04
N ASN A 85 3.68 11.68 -0.34
CA ASN A 85 4.85 11.72 -1.22
C ASN A 85 6.13 11.23 -0.51
N ASN A 86 6.11 10.01 0.02
CA ASN A 86 7.17 9.43 0.82
C ASN A 86 7.03 7.90 0.90
N LEU A 87 8.04 7.23 1.49
CA LEU A 87 7.85 5.88 2.01
C LEU A 87 7.13 5.96 3.34
N VAL A 88 6.13 5.11 3.51
CA VAL A 88 5.30 5.05 4.70
C VAL A 88 5.49 3.69 5.37
N LEU A 89 5.86 3.72 6.64
CA LEU A 89 5.79 2.58 7.54
C LEU A 89 4.40 2.57 8.18
N THR A 90 3.56 1.62 7.76
CA THR A 90 2.25 1.40 8.38
C THR A 90 2.39 0.36 9.47
N ILE A 91 1.87 0.66 10.67
CA ILE A 91 1.83 -0.26 11.80
C ILE A 91 0.37 -0.50 12.18
N ASN A 92 -0.04 -1.76 12.27
CA ASN A 92 -1.32 -2.12 12.87
C ASN A 92 -1.17 -2.13 14.40
N PRO A 93 -1.75 -1.16 15.12
CA PRO A 93 -1.53 -1.05 16.56
C PRO A 93 -2.21 -2.18 17.37
N ALA A 94 -3.12 -2.94 16.76
CA ALA A 94 -3.79 -4.06 17.42
C ALA A 94 -2.96 -5.36 17.35
N THR A 95 -2.32 -5.61 16.20
CA THR A 95 -1.57 -6.86 15.94
C THR A 95 -0.06 -6.70 16.10
N GLY A 96 0.46 -5.47 15.96
CA GLY A 96 1.89 -5.19 15.91
C GLY A 96 2.51 -5.42 14.53
N GLU A 97 1.69 -5.80 13.55
CA GLU A 97 2.09 -5.99 12.17
C GLU A 97 2.56 -4.67 11.55
N ALA A 98 3.58 -4.72 10.70
CA ALA A 98 4.12 -3.54 10.05
C ALA A 98 4.54 -3.82 8.61
N ALA A 99 4.35 -2.85 7.72
CA ALA A 99 4.81 -2.93 6.34
C ALA A 99 5.28 -1.57 5.83
N ILE A 100 6.21 -1.57 4.88
CA ILE A 100 6.71 -0.38 4.19
C ILE A 100 6.14 -0.35 2.77
N GLN A 101 5.58 0.78 2.37
CA GLN A 101 5.14 1.02 0.99
C GLN A 101 5.63 2.39 0.51
N ASN A 102 5.90 2.51 -0.79
CA ASN A 102 5.98 3.82 -1.41
C ASN A 102 4.57 4.32 -1.68
N GLN A 103 4.12 5.33 -0.94
CA GLN A 103 2.81 5.93 -1.17
C GLN A 103 2.88 7.15 -2.09
N SER A 104 4.07 7.48 -2.61
CA SER A 104 4.21 8.62 -3.51
C SER A 104 3.49 8.32 -4.81
N PRO A 105 2.56 9.20 -5.20
CA PRO A 105 1.90 9.08 -6.50
C PRO A 105 2.75 9.71 -7.62
N PHE A 106 3.88 10.33 -7.29
CA PHE A 106 4.66 11.15 -8.24
C PHE A 106 6.00 10.51 -8.60
N PHE A 107 6.56 9.69 -7.72
CA PHE A 107 7.92 9.18 -7.88
C PHE A 107 8.03 7.72 -7.50
N ASP A 108 8.67 6.96 -8.39
CA ASP A 108 9.28 5.69 -8.04
C ASP A 108 10.63 5.95 -7.36
N VAL A 109 10.92 5.15 -6.34
CA VAL A 109 12.22 5.20 -5.65
C VAL A 109 12.85 3.84 -5.59
N SER A 110 14.14 3.80 -5.26
CA SER A 110 14.84 2.56 -4.96
C SER A 110 15.61 2.74 -3.67
N ILE A 111 15.53 1.74 -2.79
CA ILE A 111 16.19 1.77 -1.49
C ILE A 111 17.21 0.66 -1.35
N ASP A 112 18.25 0.91 -0.56
CA ASP A 112 19.24 -0.09 -0.18
C ASP A 112 19.38 -0.27 1.34
N ALA A 113 18.66 0.49 2.16
CA ALA A 113 18.58 0.26 3.60
C ALA A 113 17.34 0.90 4.19
N TYR A 114 16.92 0.38 5.36
CA TYR A 114 15.96 1.04 6.21
C TYR A 114 16.29 0.85 7.70
N THR A 115 15.81 1.76 8.52
CA THR A 115 15.92 1.72 9.98
C THR A 115 14.58 2.14 10.58
N ILE A 116 14.09 1.32 11.51
CA ILE A 116 12.94 1.65 12.35
C ILE A 116 13.46 1.75 13.78
N ALA A 117 13.20 2.87 14.45
CA ALA A 117 13.55 3.05 15.86
C ALA A 117 12.31 3.30 16.70
N SER A 118 12.37 2.94 17.97
CA SER A 118 11.35 3.21 18.99
C SER A 118 12.03 3.84 20.20
N ALA A 119 11.59 5.04 20.58
CA ALA A 119 12.15 5.77 21.71
C ALA A 119 11.92 5.03 23.04
N SER A 120 10.78 4.34 23.18
CA SER A 120 10.40 3.61 24.38
C SER A 120 10.69 2.10 24.35
N GLY A 121 11.36 1.60 23.30
CA GLY A 121 11.85 0.22 23.27
C GLY A 121 10.76 -0.81 22.93
N LYS A 122 9.94 -0.54 21.91
CA LYS A 122 8.77 -1.33 21.54
C LYS A 122 8.97 -2.28 20.36
N LEU A 123 10.20 -2.49 19.91
CA LEU A 123 10.49 -3.38 18.80
C LEU A 123 10.80 -4.81 19.29
N LEU A 124 10.36 -5.78 18.51
CA LEU A 124 10.68 -7.20 18.66
C LEU A 124 11.78 -7.53 17.65
N THR A 125 12.85 -8.17 18.12
CA THR A 125 14.04 -8.47 17.29
C THR A 125 14.24 -9.96 17.03
N GLY A 126 13.29 -10.81 17.44
CA GLY A 126 13.35 -12.25 17.21
C GLY A 126 12.65 -12.65 15.90
N ASN A 127 13.24 -13.61 15.17
CA ASN A 127 12.82 -14.05 13.83
C ASN A 127 11.38 -14.61 13.74
N ALA A 128 10.71 -14.85 14.88
CA ALA A 128 9.31 -15.27 14.91
C ALA A 128 8.31 -14.11 14.93
N ALA A 129 8.74 -12.90 15.26
CA ALA A 129 7.89 -11.71 15.33
C ALA A 129 8.22 -10.74 14.20
N TRP A 130 9.50 -10.38 14.05
CA TRP A 130 9.98 -9.61 12.92
C TRP A 130 10.35 -10.58 11.79
N ASN A 131 9.52 -10.62 10.75
CA ASN A 131 9.77 -11.37 9.53
C ASN A 131 10.63 -10.49 8.62
N SER A 132 11.93 -10.41 8.91
CA SER A 132 12.86 -9.55 8.18
C SER A 132 12.95 -9.89 6.69
N LEU A 133 13.41 -8.95 5.86
CA LEU A 133 13.61 -9.20 4.43
C LEU A 133 14.70 -10.25 4.19
N GLN A 134 15.69 -10.34 5.07
CA GLN A 134 16.67 -11.42 5.09
C GLN A 134 16.03 -12.79 5.41
N ASP A 135 15.17 -12.88 6.43
CA ASP A 135 14.51 -14.15 6.83
C ASP A 135 13.53 -14.63 5.74
N GLN A 136 12.92 -13.70 5.01
CA GLN A 136 12.12 -13.97 3.82
C GLN A 136 12.95 -14.43 2.61
N GLY A 137 14.28 -14.34 2.68
CA GLY A 137 15.19 -14.75 1.61
C GLY A 137 15.27 -13.76 0.44
N LEU A 138 14.89 -12.49 0.64
CA LEU A 138 15.03 -11.49 -0.42
C LEU A 138 16.52 -11.26 -0.72
N ALA A 139 16.84 -11.22 -2.01
CA ALA A 139 18.22 -11.17 -2.47
C ALA A 139 19.02 -9.99 -1.87
N ALA A 140 20.18 -10.33 -1.32
CA ALA A 140 21.19 -9.41 -0.79
C ALA A 140 20.79 -8.55 0.41
N TRP A 141 19.59 -8.72 0.98
CA TRP A 141 19.23 -8.09 2.26
C TRP A 141 19.91 -8.79 3.43
N ASP A 142 20.34 -8.01 4.41
CA ASP A 142 21.02 -8.46 5.61
C ASP A 142 20.55 -7.64 6.81
N GLN A 143 20.29 -8.31 7.93
CA GLN A 143 20.00 -7.68 9.21
C GLN A 143 21.27 -7.05 9.76
N ALA A 144 21.15 -5.83 10.27
CA ALA A 144 22.26 -5.25 11.01
C ALA A 144 22.37 -5.89 12.41
N ASP A 145 23.61 -6.17 12.82
CA ASP A 145 23.99 -6.67 14.15
C ASP A 145 23.66 -5.71 15.32
N ASN A 146 23.02 -4.58 15.04
CA ASN A 146 22.64 -3.55 16.03
C ASN A 146 21.15 -3.56 16.37
N SER A 147 20.45 -4.64 16.04
CA SER A 147 19.03 -4.80 16.33
C SER A 147 18.79 -4.95 17.85
N THR A 148 17.92 -4.09 18.38
CA THR A 148 17.52 -4.01 19.79
C THR A 148 16.03 -3.65 19.89
N ALA A 149 15.45 -3.68 21.10
CA ALA A 149 14.08 -3.21 21.29
C ALA A 149 13.85 -1.74 20.89
N ASN A 150 14.92 -0.94 20.78
CA ASN A 150 14.87 0.46 20.36
C ASN A 150 15.16 0.68 18.89
N ARG A 151 15.63 -0.35 18.16
CA ARG A 151 16.02 -0.20 16.77
C ARG A 151 16.09 -1.53 16.03
N ILE A 152 15.54 -1.58 14.83
CA ILE A 152 15.82 -2.63 13.83
C ILE A 152 16.33 -1.97 12.55
N THR A 153 17.20 -2.67 11.83
CA THR A 153 17.82 -2.15 10.61
C THR A 153 18.12 -3.30 9.66
N GLU A 154 17.79 -3.12 8.40
CA GLU A 154 18.26 -3.98 7.31
C GLU A 154 18.89 -3.13 6.23
N PHE A 155 19.84 -3.72 5.52
CA PHE A 155 20.51 -3.11 4.39
C PHE A 155 20.83 -4.14 3.32
N LYS A 156 21.03 -3.68 2.10
CA LYS A 156 21.51 -4.52 1.01
C LYS A 156 23.03 -4.52 1.00
N THR A 157 23.60 -5.71 0.92
CA THR A 157 25.04 -5.91 0.69
C THR A 157 25.44 -5.58 -0.77
N SER A 158 24.48 -5.61 -1.69
CA SER A 158 24.63 -5.18 -3.08
C SER A 158 23.28 -4.88 -3.74
N GLY A 159 23.28 -4.03 -4.76
CA GLY A 159 22.08 -3.66 -5.51
C GLY A 159 21.12 -2.77 -4.72
N VAL A 160 19.89 -2.66 -5.22
CA VAL A 160 18.80 -1.83 -4.65
C VAL A 160 17.48 -2.60 -4.77
N THR A 161 16.49 -2.22 -3.98
CA THR A 161 15.11 -2.70 -4.10
C THR A 161 14.25 -1.57 -4.65
N ALA A 162 13.61 -1.80 -5.80
CA ALA A 162 12.68 -0.85 -6.40
C ALA A 162 11.37 -0.80 -5.61
N MET A 163 10.92 0.41 -5.32
CA MET A 163 9.68 0.73 -4.61
C MET A 163 8.88 1.67 -5.51
N PRO A 164 8.19 1.15 -6.55
CA PRO A 164 7.29 1.95 -7.37
C PRO A 164 6.14 2.49 -6.53
N GLY A 165 5.57 3.64 -6.91
CA GLY A 165 4.42 4.24 -6.23
C GLY A 165 3.23 3.28 -6.16
N GLY A 166 2.69 3.03 -4.97
CA GLY A 166 1.55 2.13 -4.72
C GLY A 166 1.84 0.63 -4.89
N GLY A 167 2.90 0.25 -5.61
CA GLY A 167 3.15 -1.13 -6.03
C GLY A 167 3.71 -2.05 -4.95
N THR A 168 5.00 -1.87 -4.62
CA THR A 168 5.72 -2.81 -3.73
C THR A 168 5.39 -2.55 -2.26
N VAL A 169 4.92 -3.59 -1.58
CA VAL A 169 4.81 -3.64 -0.11
C VAL A 169 5.89 -4.58 0.44
N LEU A 170 6.71 -4.05 1.34
CA LEU A 170 7.66 -4.81 2.14
C LEU A 170 7.00 -5.14 3.47
N ASP A 171 6.41 -6.33 3.58
CA ASP A 171 5.84 -6.86 4.81
C ASP A 171 6.96 -7.23 5.78
N LEU A 172 6.88 -6.77 7.04
CA LEU A 172 7.87 -7.02 8.09
C LEU A 172 7.37 -7.98 9.16
N GLY A 173 6.19 -8.60 8.97
CA GLY A 173 5.51 -9.38 9.99
C GLY A 173 5.04 -8.48 11.13
N ALA A 174 5.22 -8.92 12.38
CA ALA A 174 4.83 -8.20 13.60
C ALA A 174 6.02 -7.71 14.43
N PRO A 175 6.82 -6.74 13.94
CA PRO A 175 7.99 -6.25 14.66
C PRO A 175 7.64 -5.35 15.85
N VAL A 176 6.38 -4.98 16.08
CA VAL A 176 5.98 -4.06 17.16
C VAL A 176 5.34 -4.81 18.33
N ASN A 177 5.89 -4.62 19.53
CA ASN A 177 5.37 -5.19 20.77
C ASN A 177 4.15 -4.41 21.29
N THR A 178 2.95 -4.88 20.95
CA THR A 178 1.68 -4.30 21.43
C THR A 178 1.46 -4.46 22.93
N ALA A 179 2.16 -5.40 23.57
CA ALA A 179 2.09 -5.61 25.02
C ALA A 179 2.99 -4.63 25.82
N ALA A 180 3.85 -3.86 25.16
CA ALA A 180 4.74 -2.87 25.80
C ALA A 180 4.04 -1.53 26.15
N GLY A 181 2.73 -1.56 26.39
CA GLY A 181 1.90 -0.39 26.70
C GLY A 181 1.47 0.42 25.48
N THR A 182 0.72 1.50 25.71
CA THR A 182 0.05 2.31 24.66
C THR A 182 1.00 2.72 23.53
N LEU A 183 0.68 2.32 22.30
CA LEU A 183 1.43 2.72 21.12
C LEU A 183 1.10 4.16 20.72
N ALA A 184 2.11 4.91 20.31
CA ALA A 184 1.97 6.24 19.74
C ALA A 184 2.88 6.34 18.52
N ALA A 185 2.39 6.83 17.38
CA ALA A 185 3.19 6.92 16.16
C ALA A 185 4.44 7.79 16.37
N SER A 186 4.35 8.81 17.23
CA SER A 186 5.47 9.67 17.62
C SER A 186 6.59 8.97 18.40
N ASP A 187 6.37 7.76 18.91
CA ASP A 187 7.41 6.94 19.52
C ASP A 187 8.38 6.35 18.49
N PHE A 188 7.91 6.24 17.25
CA PHE A 188 8.63 5.58 16.18
C PHE A 188 9.26 6.58 15.21
N THR A 189 10.44 6.24 14.71
CA THR A 189 11.02 6.91 13.55
C THR A 189 11.33 5.88 12.48
N PHE A 190 11.12 6.28 11.23
CA PHE A 190 11.40 5.47 10.05
C PHE A 190 12.36 6.23 9.14
N GLN A 191 13.51 5.63 8.85
CA GLN A 191 14.50 6.18 7.94
C GLN A 191 14.84 5.15 6.87
N PHE A 192 15.16 5.61 5.67
CA PHE A 192 15.59 4.76 4.58
C PHE A 192 16.66 5.45 3.76
N LYS A 193 17.47 4.66 3.07
CA LYS A 193 18.53 5.14 2.19
C LYS A 193 18.16 4.89 0.75
N LEU A 194 18.09 5.97 -0.03
CA LEU A 194 17.85 5.95 -1.45
C LEU A 194 19.08 5.44 -2.20
N SER A 195 18.87 4.91 -3.41
CA SER A 195 19.94 4.49 -4.32
C SER A 195 20.90 5.62 -4.71
N THR A 196 20.47 6.87 -4.58
CA THR A 196 21.30 8.08 -4.74
C THR A 196 22.30 8.28 -3.60
N GLY A 197 22.20 7.51 -2.52
CA GLY A 197 23.01 7.61 -1.31
C GLY A 197 22.43 8.51 -0.22
N GLU A 198 21.34 9.23 -0.50
CA GLU A 198 20.67 10.09 0.48
C GLU A 198 19.88 9.26 1.49
N THR A 199 20.02 9.57 2.79
CA THR A 199 19.12 9.06 3.83
C THR A 199 17.97 10.03 4.03
N LYS A 200 16.74 9.55 3.88
CA LYS A 200 15.52 10.32 4.15
C LYS A 200 14.75 9.74 5.33
N THR A 201 13.93 10.59 5.95
CA THR A 201 12.95 10.20 6.97
C THR A 201 11.62 9.93 6.29
N GLY A 202 11.07 8.74 6.49
CA GLY A 202 9.74 8.37 6.03
C GLY A 202 8.65 8.75 7.02
N VAL A 203 7.41 8.43 6.67
CA VAL A 203 6.25 8.65 7.52
C VAL A 203 5.94 7.39 8.32
N VAL A 204 5.52 7.56 9.57
CA VAL A 204 4.96 6.46 10.38
C VAL A 204 3.46 6.68 10.53
N ALA A 205 2.67 5.71 10.07
CA ALA A 205 1.21 5.75 10.14
C ALA A 205 0.68 4.54 10.92
N PHE A 206 -0.43 4.74 11.64
CA PHE A 206 -1.17 3.65 12.27
C PHE A 206 -2.42 3.33 11.45
N GLY A 207 -2.67 2.05 11.20
CA GLY A 207 -3.81 1.64 10.40
C GLY A 207 -3.74 0.17 9.94
N PRO A 208 -4.69 -0.26 9.11
CA PRO A 208 -4.57 -1.54 8.39
C PRO A 208 -3.32 -1.51 7.50
N LEU A 209 -2.63 -2.65 7.38
CA LEU A 209 -1.48 -2.74 6.49
C LEU A 209 -1.90 -2.47 5.05
N PRO A 210 -1.06 -1.77 4.26
CA PRO A 210 -1.28 -1.68 2.83
C PRO A 210 -1.19 -3.07 2.23
N THR A 211 -2.13 -3.40 1.35
CA THR A 211 -1.94 -4.52 0.44
C THR A 211 -0.97 -4.08 -0.64
N ALA A 212 -0.11 -4.98 -1.12
CA ALA A 212 0.52 -4.75 -2.40
C ALA A 212 -0.62 -4.46 -3.36
N ASN A 213 -0.61 -3.29 -4.00
CA ASN A 213 -1.40 -3.09 -5.18
C ASN A 213 -0.45 -3.39 -6.35
N PRO A 214 -0.19 -4.68 -6.69
CA PRO A 214 0.66 -5.00 -7.83
C PRO A 214 0.06 -4.52 -9.15
N ASN A 215 -1.16 -4.00 -9.10
CA ASN A 215 -2.03 -3.71 -10.20
C ASN A 215 -2.55 -2.28 -10.02
N SER A 216 -1.69 -1.27 -10.17
CA SER A 216 -2.21 0.11 -10.24
C SER A 216 -3.16 0.32 -11.43
N GLY A 217 -3.29 -0.69 -12.32
CA GLY A 217 -4.37 -0.84 -13.30
C GLY A 217 -5.66 -1.57 -12.85
N ASP A 218 -5.72 -2.17 -11.65
CA ASP A 218 -6.94 -2.76 -11.05
C ASP A 218 -7.78 -1.61 -10.49
N PHE A 219 -8.72 -1.15 -11.30
CA PHE A 219 -9.52 0.04 -11.08
C PHE A 219 -10.87 -0.28 -10.44
N ASP A 220 -11.31 -1.53 -10.44
CA ASP A 220 -12.49 -1.96 -9.68
C ASP A 220 -12.19 -2.76 -8.39
N ASP A 221 -10.91 -2.85 -8.04
CA ASP A 221 -10.37 -3.44 -6.81
C ASP A 221 -10.78 -4.92 -6.64
N ASP A 222 -10.93 -5.65 -7.76
CA ASP A 222 -11.37 -7.06 -7.75
C ASP A 222 -10.21 -8.07 -7.68
N GLY A 223 -8.98 -7.56 -7.76
CA GLY A 223 -7.76 -8.31 -7.56
C GLY A 223 -7.10 -8.76 -8.86
N ASP A 224 -7.64 -8.45 -10.03
CA ASP A 224 -7.01 -8.61 -11.33
C ASP A 224 -7.06 -7.35 -12.21
N VAL A 225 -6.29 -7.33 -13.30
CA VAL A 225 -6.32 -6.24 -14.29
C VAL A 225 -6.86 -6.78 -15.59
N ASP A 226 -8.13 -6.51 -15.87
CA ASP A 226 -8.86 -7.07 -16.99
C ASP A 226 -9.72 -6.02 -17.73
N GLY A 227 -10.71 -6.47 -18.50
CA GLY A 227 -11.59 -5.58 -19.25
C GLY A 227 -12.55 -4.76 -18.38
N SER A 228 -12.84 -5.20 -17.16
CA SER A 228 -13.70 -4.55 -16.18
C SER A 228 -13.06 -3.28 -15.66
N ASP A 229 -11.75 -3.32 -15.39
CA ASP A 229 -10.96 -2.14 -15.06
C ASP A 229 -10.94 -1.11 -16.18
N PHE A 230 -10.73 -1.57 -17.43
CA PHE A 230 -10.78 -0.67 -18.58
C PHE A 230 -12.13 0.04 -18.68
N LEU A 231 -13.23 -0.67 -18.39
CA LEU A 231 -14.55 -0.06 -18.34
C LEU A 231 -14.71 0.90 -17.16
N THR A 232 -14.06 0.64 -16.02
CA THR A 232 -14.05 1.53 -14.86
C THR A 232 -13.29 2.82 -15.17
N TRP A 233 -12.10 2.73 -15.78
CA TRP A 233 -11.36 3.87 -16.33
C TRP A 233 -12.18 4.63 -17.37
N GLN A 234 -12.76 3.94 -18.34
CA GLN A 234 -13.53 4.60 -19.41
C GLN A 234 -14.74 5.36 -18.85
N ARG A 235 -15.39 4.83 -17.80
CA ARG A 235 -16.49 5.52 -17.10
C ARG A 235 -16.03 6.73 -16.29
N ALA A 236 -14.80 6.69 -15.77
CA ALA A 236 -14.22 7.75 -14.95
C ALA A 236 -13.37 8.76 -15.75
N LEU A 237 -13.19 8.57 -17.06
CA LEU A 237 -12.34 9.41 -17.91
C LEU A 237 -12.71 10.90 -17.79
N GLY A 238 -11.72 11.71 -17.42
CA GLY A 238 -11.83 13.15 -17.20
C GLY A 238 -12.36 13.54 -15.82
N SER A 239 -12.61 12.59 -14.92
CA SER A 239 -12.96 12.88 -13.52
C SER A 239 -11.71 13.14 -12.68
N ALA A 240 -11.88 13.91 -11.61
CA ALA A 240 -10.86 14.07 -10.59
C ALA A 240 -10.89 12.87 -9.64
N ALA A 241 -9.72 12.33 -9.33
CA ALA A 241 -9.54 11.30 -8.31
C ALA A 241 -9.16 11.99 -6.98
N VAL A 242 -9.99 11.76 -5.95
CA VAL A 242 -9.83 12.40 -4.65
C VAL A 242 -9.98 11.33 -3.56
N PRO A 243 -8.89 10.91 -2.91
CA PRO A 243 -7.51 11.37 -3.10
C PRO A 243 -6.88 10.93 -4.44
N PRO A 244 -5.76 11.54 -4.87
CA PRO A 244 -4.95 11.01 -5.96
C PRO A 244 -4.59 9.53 -5.72
N GLY A 245 -4.69 8.70 -6.77
CA GLY A 245 -4.57 7.25 -6.69
C GLY A 245 -5.86 6.51 -6.36
N SER A 246 -7.00 7.22 -6.26
CA SER A 246 -8.31 6.59 -6.04
C SER A 246 -9.07 6.34 -7.34
N GLY A 247 -9.88 5.29 -7.35
CA GLY A 247 -10.64 4.90 -8.54
C GLY A 247 -9.70 4.55 -9.69
N ALA A 248 -9.97 5.08 -10.88
CA ALA A 248 -9.20 4.74 -12.08
C ALA A 248 -7.96 5.62 -12.34
N ASP A 249 -7.42 6.25 -11.29
CA ASP A 249 -6.22 7.11 -11.33
C ASP A 249 -4.97 6.28 -11.05
N GLY A 250 -4.65 5.38 -11.98
CA GLY A 250 -3.57 4.41 -11.84
C GLY A 250 -2.17 5.01 -11.79
N ASN A 251 -1.96 6.21 -12.36
CA ASN A 251 -0.71 6.94 -12.18
C ASN A 251 -0.76 7.89 -10.97
N SER A 252 -1.89 7.91 -10.27
CA SER A 252 -2.14 8.66 -9.05
C SER A 252 -1.96 10.18 -9.17
N ASN A 253 -2.15 10.75 -10.36
CA ASN A 253 -1.93 12.18 -10.58
C ASN A 253 -3.09 13.08 -10.08
N GLY A 254 -4.20 12.48 -9.63
CA GLY A 254 -5.41 13.18 -9.18
C GLY A 254 -6.43 13.40 -10.29
N VAL A 255 -6.19 12.90 -11.50
CA VAL A 255 -7.09 12.96 -12.65
C VAL A 255 -7.06 11.64 -13.39
N VAL A 256 -8.24 11.15 -13.77
CA VAL A 256 -8.36 9.95 -14.60
C VAL A 256 -8.25 10.35 -16.08
N ASP A 257 -7.11 10.08 -16.71
CA ASP A 257 -6.80 10.40 -18.10
C ASP A 257 -5.97 9.33 -18.83
N GLY A 258 -5.35 9.72 -19.95
CA GLY A 258 -4.62 8.82 -20.84
C GLY A 258 -3.42 8.11 -20.19
N PRO A 259 -2.60 8.82 -19.38
CA PRO A 259 -1.61 8.21 -18.50
C PRO A 259 -2.11 7.03 -17.65
N ASP A 260 -3.30 7.06 -17.08
CA ASP A 260 -3.83 5.93 -16.30
C ASP A 260 -4.13 4.71 -17.16
N LEU A 261 -4.60 4.93 -18.38
CA LEU A 261 -4.75 3.85 -19.34
C LEU A 261 -3.41 3.19 -19.69
N ALA A 262 -2.31 3.94 -19.65
CA ALA A 262 -0.98 3.37 -19.86
C ALA A 262 -0.57 2.45 -18.70
N VAL A 263 -0.98 2.78 -17.46
CA VAL A 263 -0.82 1.92 -16.28
C VAL A 263 -1.62 0.62 -16.46
N TRP A 264 -2.93 0.73 -16.74
CA TRP A 264 -3.77 -0.45 -17.03
C TRP A 264 -3.19 -1.35 -18.13
N ARG A 265 -2.69 -0.76 -19.23
CA ARG A 265 -2.06 -1.55 -20.32
C ARG A 265 -0.78 -2.26 -19.88
N GLY A 266 -0.02 -1.66 -18.96
CA GLY A 266 1.18 -2.26 -18.41
C GLY A 266 0.86 -3.49 -17.56
N ASP A 267 -0.26 -3.43 -16.84
CA ASP A 267 -0.64 -4.43 -15.86
C ASP A 267 -1.67 -5.45 -16.40
N PHE A 268 -2.24 -5.24 -17.58
CA PHE A 268 -3.30 -6.10 -18.14
C PHE A 268 -2.94 -7.59 -18.13
N GLY A 269 -3.80 -8.38 -17.50
CA GLY A 269 -3.64 -9.82 -17.27
C GLY A 269 -2.89 -10.18 -15.99
N SER A 270 -2.51 -9.19 -15.17
CA SER A 270 -1.92 -9.40 -13.84
C SER A 270 -3.04 -9.71 -12.84
N ALA A 271 -2.81 -10.69 -11.97
CA ALA A 271 -3.73 -11.05 -10.90
C ALA A 271 -2.97 -11.18 -9.60
N THR A 272 -3.54 -10.63 -8.53
CA THR A 272 -3.02 -10.72 -7.17
C THR A 272 -3.17 -12.16 -6.70
N ILE A 273 -2.12 -12.98 -6.80
CA ILE A 273 -2.10 -14.24 -6.05
C ILE A 273 -1.91 -13.85 -4.59
N ALA A 274 -3.00 -13.84 -3.84
CA ALA A 274 -2.97 -13.69 -2.39
C ALA A 274 -1.91 -14.64 -1.82
N ALA A 275 -0.85 -14.08 -1.25
CA ALA A 275 0.17 -14.82 -0.51
C ALA A 275 -0.45 -15.36 0.79
N GLY A 276 -1.22 -16.43 0.67
CA GLY A 276 -1.91 -17.11 1.77
C GLY A 276 -2.23 -18.58 1.46
N GLY A 277 -2.06 -19.02 0.21
CA GLY A 277 -2.11 -20.44 -0.13
C GLY A 277 -0.77 -21.11 0.11
N SER A 278 -0.59 -21.74 1.27
CA SER A 278 0.42 -22.80 1.37
C SER A 278 0.18 -23.79 0.23
N VAL A 279 1.13 -23.88 -0.70
CA VAL A 279 1.12 -24.95 -1.70
C VAL A 279 1.42 -26.21 -0.89
N ALA A 280 0.37 -26.87 -0.41
CA ALA A 280 0.53 -28.17 0.23
C ALA A 280 1.28 -29.03 -0.78
N ALA A 281 2.50 -29.43 -0.42
CA ALA A 281 3.29 -30.32 -1.24
C ALA A 281 2.40 -31.51 -1.56
N VAL A 282 2.03 -31.65 -2.84
CA VAL A 282 1.25 -32.79 -3.32
C VAL A 282 2.08 -34.01 -2.96
N PRO A 283 1.62 -34.90 -2.07
CA PRO A 283 2.34 -36.12 -1.81
C PRO A 283 2.46 -36.84 -3.14
N GLU A 284 3.69 -37.02 -3.64
CA GLU A 284 3.90 -37.71 -4.90
C GLU A 284 3.15 -39.05 -4.82
N PRO A 285 2.31 -39.39 -5.82
CA PRO A 285 1.56 -40.62 -5.78
C PRO A 285 2.54 -41.78 -5.64
N ALA A 286 2.10 -42.83 -4.94
CA ALA A 286 2.78 -44.08 -4.65
C ALA A 286 3.20 -44.90 -5.91
N ALA A 287 3.56 -44.23 -7.01
CA ALA A 287 4.06 -44.79 -8.25
C ALA A 287 5.27 -45.70 -8.02
N TRP A 288 6.13 -45.37 -7.05
CA TRP A 288 7.23 -46.23 -6.62
C TRP A 288 6.74 -47.53 -5.96
N LEU A 289 5.68 -47.48 -5.14
CA LEU A 289 5.09 -48.68 -4.53
C LEU A 289 4.39 -49.56 -5.58
N LEU A 290 3.74 -48.97 -6.59
CA LEU A 290 3.16 -49.72 -7.72
C LEU A 290 4.25 -50.32 -8.63
N ALA A 291 5.34 -49.60 -8.87
CA ALA A 291 6.48 -50.10 -9.64
C ALA A 291 7.18 -51.27 -8.90
N MET A 292 7.36 -51.16 -7.58
CA MET A 292 7.92 -52.26 -6.77
C MET A 292 6.97 -53.46 -6.70
N ALA A 293 5.66 -53.24 -6.54
CA ALA A 293 4.67 -54.33 -6.54
C ALA A 293 4.63 -55.07 -7.89
N GLY A 294 4.77 -54.34 -9.00
CA GLY A 294 4.87 -54.93 -10.35
C GLY A 294 6.12 -55.80 -10.52
N MET A 295 7.28 -55.36 -10.02
CA MET A 295 8.53 -56.14 -10.10
C MET A 295 8.47 -57.43 -9.27
N ILE A 296 7.82 -57.42 -8.11
CA ILE A 296 7.64 -58.62 -7.27
C ILE A 296 6.71 -59.64 -7.95
N ALA A 297 5.63 -59.19 -8.58
CA ALA A 297 4.69 -60.07 -9.30
C ALA A 297 5.34 -60.78 -10.50
N VAL A 298 6.21 -60.08 -11.24
CA VAL A 298 6.94 -60.67 -12.39
C VAL A 298 8.03 -61.64 -11.93
N GLY A 299 8.69 -61.37 -10.79
CA GLY A 299 9.69 -62.26 -10.19
C GLY A 299 9.10 -63.58 -9.70
N ALA A 300 7.95 -63.53 -9.00
CA ALA A 300 7.28 -64.71 -8.45
C ALA A 300 6.65 -65.62 -9.53
N GLY A 301 6.33 -65.09 -10.71
CA GLY A 301 5.78 -65.86 -11.84
C GLY A 301 6.82 -66.75 -12.54
N ARG A 302 8.11 -66.40 -12.49
CA ARG A 302 9.17 -67.14 -13.20
C ARG A 302 9.70 -68.36 -12.43
N SER A 303 9.54 -68.41 -11.11
CA SER A 303 10.05 -69.51 -10.28
C SER A 303 9.16 -70.78 -10.29
N ARG A 304 7.93 -70.72 -10.81
CA ARG A 304 7.01 -71.88 -10.87
C ARG A 304 7.15 -72.79 -12.09
N ARG A 305 8.07 -72.52 -13.03
CA ARG A 305 8.25 -73.34 -14.26
C ARG A 305 9.39 -74.36 -14.21
N ALA A 306 10.06 -74.54 -13.07
CA ALA A 306 11.19 -75.46 -12.95
C ALA A 306 10.98 -76.52 -11.85
N PHE A 307 9.86 -77.26 -11.88
CA PHE A 307 9.78 -78.55 -11.18
C PHE A 307 8.69 -79.41 -11.83
N GLY A 308 9.09 -80.32 -12.73
CA GLY A 308 8.16 -81.22 -13.37
C GLY A 308 8.81 -82.10 -14.43
N GLY A 309 9.33 -83.26 -13.99
CA GLY A 309 9.43 -84.44 -14.85
C GLY A 309 10.81 -85.06 -14.98
N ARG A 310 11.11 -86.04 -14.12
CA ARG A 310 11.84 -87.25 -14.55
C ARG A 310 11.54 -88.44 -13.62
N GLU A 311 10.55 -89.25 -14.01
CA GLU A 311 10.47 -90.66 -13.61
C GLU A 311 10.25 -91.52 -14.87
N GLY A 312 10.94 -92.67 -14.91
CA GLY A 312 10.50 -93.85 -15.67
C GLY A 312 11.33 -94.23 -16.91
N LYS A 313 12.41 -95.00 -16.72
CA LYS A 313 12.48 -96.45 -17.03
C LYS A 313 13.80 -97.04 -16.56
#